data_AF-A0A099I8Z4-F1
#
_entry.id   AF-A0A099I8Z4-F1
#
_cell.length_a   1.000
_cell.length_b   1.000
_cell.length_c   1.000
_cell.angle_alpha   90.00
_cell.angle_beta   90.00
_cell.angle_gamma   90.00
#
_symmetry.space_group_name_H-M   'P 1'
#
loop_
_entity.id
_entity.type
_entity.pdbx_description
1 polymer ?
#
loop_
_entity_poly.entity_id
_entity_poly.type
_entity_poly.pdbx_seq_one_letter_code
_entity_poly.pdbx_strand_id
1 'polypeptide(L)'
;ADGGWLSNTGSHGFSEILYAYTSMAGNNGSAFAGFQANTVLTNVMGGTVMLLVRFLPMVAVIYLAQSLASKKYVPAGSGTLATTSPLFVGFLIVIVLIVGALTFLPVLALGPLAEFFTQLHVLG
;
A
#
# COMPACT_ATOMS: atom_id res chain seq x y z
N ALA A 1 -23.98 17.87 -8.95
CA ALA A 1 -23.63 16.86 -7.93
C ALA A 1 -23.91 15.51 -8.56
N ASP A 2 -22.90 14.97 -9.23
CA ASP A 2 -23.14 14.07 -10.36
C ASP A 2 -22.88 12.65 -9.88
N GLY A 3 -23.94 11.94 -9.49
CA GLY A 3 -23.90 10.49 -9.22
C GLY A 3 -23.25 10.08 -7.91
N GLY A 4 -23.79 10.50 -6.75
CA GLY A 4 -23.91 9.78 -5.47
C GLY A 4 -22.78 8.96 -4.83
N TRP A 5 -21.57 8.87 -5.39
CA TRP A 5 -20.51 7.93 -4.96
C TRP A 5 -19.30 8.59 -4.29
N LEU A 6 -19.09 9.89 -4.52
CA LEU A 6 -17.99 10.68 -3.97
C LEU A 6 -18.52 12.00 -3.42
N SER A 7 -17.98 12.46 -2.29
CA SER A 7 -18.25 13.81 -1.76
C SER A 7 -17.41 14.88 -2.45
N ASN A 8 -16.25 14.51 -3.00
CA ASN A 8 -15.33 15.42 -3.65
C ASN A 8 -15.11 15.04 -5.13
N THR A 9 -14.74 16.03 -5.94
CA THR A 9 -14.45 15.84 -7.38
C THR A 9 -12.97 16.09 -7.68
N GLY A 10 -12.55 15.84 -8.92
CA GLY A 10 -11.17 16.06 -9.35
C GLY A 10 -10.16 15.12 -8.67
N SER A 11 -8.94 15.61 -8.46
CA SER A 11 -7.84 14.83 -7.88
C SER A 11 -8.09 14.40 -6.43
N HIS A 12 -8.86 15.17 -5.65
CA HIS A 12 -9.26 14.77 -4.30
C HIS A 12 -10.24 13.59 -4.33
N GLY A 13 -11.26 13.63 -5.20
CA GLY A 13 -12.18 12.51 -5.40
C GLY A 13 -11.47 11.22 -5.83
N PHE A 14 -10.45 11.33 -6.70
CA PHE A 14 -9.60 10.19 -7.03
C PHE A 14 -8.80 9.68 -5.82
N SER A 15 -8.25 10.59 -5.00
CA SER A 15 -7.55 10.24 -3.76
C SER A 15 -8.45 9.50 -2.77
N GLU A 16 -9.74 9.81 -2.68
CA GLU A 16 -10.71 9.09 -1.84
C GLU A 16 -10.88 7.62 -2.26
N ILE A 17 -11.01 7.36 -3.56
CA ILE A 17 -11.07 5.99 -4.09
C ILE A 17 -9.74 5.27 -3.85
N LEU A 18 -8.63 5.93 -4.22
CA LEU A 18 -7.27 5.37 -4.08
C LEU A 18 -6.99 4.99 -2.63
N TYR A 19 -7.32 5.87 -1.69
CA TYR A 19 -7.10 5.63 -0.27
C TYR A 19 -7.99 4.51 0.28
N ALA A 20 -9.28 4.47 -0.10
CA ALA A 20 -10.18 3.41 0.32
C ALA A 20 -9.66 2.02 -0.08
N TYR A 21 -9.28 1.83 -1.36
CA TYR A 21 -8.77 0.54 -1.83
C TYR A 21 -7.35 0.24 -1.34
N THR A 22 -6.49 1.24 -1.16
CA THR A 22 -5.16 1.03 -0.56
C THR A 22 -5.27 0.62 0.91
N SER A 23 -6.20 1.21 1.67
CA SER A 23 -6.46 0.84 3.06
C SER A 23 -7.02 -0.58 3.18
N MET A 24 -7.97 -0.95 2.32
CA MET A 24 -8.52 -2.31 2.25
C MET A 24 -7.45 -3.33 1.84
N ALA A 25 -6.66 -3.03 0.81
CA ALA A 25 -5.54 -3.88 0.39
C ALA A 25 -4.45 -3.94 1.47
N GLY A 26 -4.24 -2.89 2.25
CA GLY A 26 -3.33 -2.87 3.39
C GLY A 26 -3.88 -3.53 4.66
N ASN A 27 -5.15 -3.96 4.66
CA ASN A 27 -5.88 -4.37 5.87
C ASN A 27 -5.73 -3.37 7.03
N ASN A 28 -5.70 -2.06 6.73
CA ASN A 28 -5.50 -0.98 7.71
C ASN A 28 -6.80 -0.60 8.42
N GLY A 29 -7.85 -0.29 7.64
CA GLY A 29 -9.17 0.07 8.16
C GLY A 29 -9.43 1.58 8.25
N SER A 30 -8.46 2.43 7.95
CA SER A 30 -8.65 3.88 7.82
C SER A 30 -9.43 4.25 6.54
N ALA A 31 -10.12 5.39 6.56
CA ALA A 31 -10.84 5.93 5.40
C ALA A 31 -10.93 7.47 5.44
N PHE A 32 -11.00 8.12 4.28
CA PHE A 32 -11.37 9.55 4.18
C PHE A 32 -12.88 9.80 4.36
N ALA A 33 -13.70 8.75 4.30
CA ALA A 33 -15.15 8.79 4.47
C ALA A 33 -15.95 9.64 3.44
N GLY A 34 -15.31 10.20 2.42
CA GLY A 34 -15.99 10.83 1.29
C GLY A 34 -16.38 9.89 0.14
N PHE A 35 -15.75 8.71 0.08
CA PHE A 35 -16.12 7.63 -0.84
C PHE A 35 -17.25 6.77 -0.27
N GLN A 36 -18.30 6.56 -1.07
CA GLN A 36 -19.49 5.81 -0.68
C GLN A 36 -19.22 4.31 -0.69
N ALA A 37 -18.69 3.84 0.43
CA ALA A 37 -18.31 2.45 0.63
C ALA A 37 -19.50 1.53 0.95
N ASN A 38 -20.70 2.05 1.24
CA ASN A 38 -21.87 1.24 1.59
C ASN A 38 -22.80 0.95 0.39
N THR A 39 -22.27 0.29 -0.62
CA THR A 39 -23.06 -0.26 -1.72
C THR A 39 -22.73 -1.73 -1.88
N VAL A 40 -23.62 -2.48 -2.53
CA VAL A 40 -23.38 -3.91 -2.79
C VAL A 40 -22.05 -4.10 -3.53
N LEU A 41 -21.76 -3.29 -4.54
CA LEU A 41 -20.54 -3.39 -5.33
C LEU A 41 -19.29 -3.13 -4.48
N THR A 42 -19.26 -2.02 -3.73
CA THR A 42 -18.08 -1.63 -2.94
C THR A 42 -17.84 -2.57 -1.76
N ASN A 43 -18.90 -3.05 -1.12
CA ASN A 43 -18.80 -4.03 -0.04
C ASN A 43 -18.25 -5.37 -0.55
N VAL A 44 -18.74 -5.86 -1.70
CA VAL A 44 -18.26 -7.13 -2.28
C VAL A 44 -16.81 -6.98 -2.76
N MET A 45 -16.50 -5.97 -3.57
CA MET A 45 -15.14 -5.75 -4.09
C MET A 45 -14.14 -5.50 -2.96
N GLY A 46 -14.48 -4.60 -2.03
CA GLY A 46 -13.65 -4.28 -0.87
C GLY A 46 -13.43 -5.48 0.03
N GLY A 47 -14.49 -6.21 0.37
CA GLY A 47 -14.42 -7.44 1.15
C GLY A 47 -13.54 -8.50 0.47
N THR A 48 -13.69 -8.71 -0.83
CA THR A 48 -12.82 -9.63 -1.60
C THR A 48 -11.36 -9.19 -1.57
N VAL A 49 -11.06 -7.90 -1.75
CA VAL A 49 -9.68 -7.37 -1.66
C VAL A 49 -9.08 -7.66 -0.28
N MET A 50 -9.80 -7.37 0.79
CA MET A 50 -9.33 -7.61 2.16
C MET A 50 -9.07 -9.10 2.42
N LEU A 51 -10.00 -9.98 2.00
CA LEU A 51 -9.83 -11.43 2.13
C LEU A 51 -8.58 -11.93 1.39
N LEU A 52 -8.40 -11.50 0.14
CA LEU A 52 -7.27 -11.94 -0.67
C LEU A 52 -5.94 -11.45 -0.07
N VAL A 53 -5.84 -10.17 0.28
CA VAL A 53 -4.57 -9.63 0.81
C VAL A 53 -4.30 -10.08 2.25
N ARG A 54 -5.31 -10.51 3.01
CA ARG A 54 -5.10 -11.11 4.33
C ARG A 54 -4.58 -12.55 4.21
N PHE A 55 -5.27 -13.40 3.45
CA PHE A 55 -5.03 -14.84 3.50
C PHE A 55 -4.01 -15.34 2.48
N LEU A 56 -3.92 -14.73 1.29
CA LEU A 56 -2.98 -15.19 0.27
C LEU A 56 -1.51 -14.97 0.70
N PRO A 57 -1.10 -13.78 1.19
CA PRO A 57 0.25 -13.60 1.73
C PRO A 57 0.50 -14.44 2.98
N MET A 58 -0.52 -14.63 3.84
CA MET A 58 -0.39 -15.47 5.04
C MET A 58 -0.05 -16.92 4.68
N VAL A 59 -0.76 -17.49 3.71
CA VAL A 59 -0.46 -18.84 3.19
C VAL A 59 0.95 -18.89 2.62
N ALA A 60 1.34 -17.90 1.80
CA ALA A 60 2.70 -17.83 1.24
C ALA A 60 3.79 -17.76 2.33
N VAL A 61 3.57 -16.99 3.40
CA VAL A 61 4.50 -16.88 4.53
C VAL A 61 4.58 -18.18 5.34
N ILE A 62 3.48 -18.91 5.52
CA ILE A 62 3.49 -20.23 6.16
C ILE A 62 4.31 -21.23 5.33
N TYR A 63 4.13 -21.25 4.01
CA TYR A 63 4.95 -22.10 3.12
C TYR A 63 6.44 -21.71 3.16
N LEU A 64 6.73 -20.41 3.17
CA LEU A 64 8.10 -19.91 3.34
C LEU A 64 8.70 -20.36 4.67
N ALA A 65 7.94 -20.29 5.77
CA ALA A 65 8.39 -20.73 7.09
C ALA A 65 8.74 -22.23 7.09
N GLN A 66 7.91 -23.08 6.49
CA GLN A 66 8.21 -24.51 6.36
C GLN A 66 9.47 -24.78 5.51
N SER A 67 9.62 -24.03 4.41
CA SER A 67 10.82 -24.11 3.55
C SER A 67 12.09 -23.71 4.30
N LEU A 68 12.02 -22.67 5.15
CA LEU A 68 13.14 -22.23 5.98
C LEU A 68 13.43 -23.20 7.13
N ALA A 69 12.41 -23.76 7.78
CA ALA A 69 12.55 -24.74 8.86
C ALA A 69 13.29 -26.02 8.41
N SER A 70 13.18 -26.35 7.12
CA SER A 70 13.87 -27.50 6.53
C SER A 70 15.36 -27.23 6.22
N LYS A 71 15.83 -25.98 6.32
CA LYS A 71 17.22 -25.61 6.03
C LYS A 71 18.08 -25.70 7.29
N LYS A 72 19.32 -26.17 7.13
CA LYS A 72 20.32 -26.16 8.21
C LYS A 72 20.88 -24.76 8.37
N TYR A 73 21.04 -24.33 9.62
CA TYR A 73 21.77 -23.11 9.95
C TYR A 73 23.23 -23.23 9.51
N VAL A 74 23.79 -22.16 8.93
CA VAL A 74 25.19 -22.06 8.54
C VAL A 74 25.84 -20.93 9.35
N PRO A 75 26.92 -21.20 10.10
CA PRO A 75 27.63 -20.16 10.84
C PRO A 75 28.15 -19.04 9.94
N ALA A 76 28.26 -17.83 10.48
CA ALA A 76 28.77 -16.68 9.74
C ALA A 76 30.24 -16.89 9.33
N GLY A 77 30.58 -16.50 8.11
CA GLY A 77 31.94 -16.52 7.56
C GLY A 77 32.33 -15.17 6.95
N SER A 78 33.47 -15.12 6.26
CA SER A 78 34.01 -13.90 5.65
C SER A 78 33.09 -13.25 4.60
N GLY A 79 32.17 -14.02 4.00
CA GLY A 79 31.18 -13.52 3.04
C GLY A 79 29.81 -13.17 3.64
N THR A 80 29.60 -13.30 4.95
CA THR A 80 28.29 -13.06 5.57
C THR A 80 28.05 -11.57 5.81
N LEU A 81 26.98 -11.02 5.22
CA LEU A 81 26.58 -9.64 5.44
C LEU A 81 25.94 -9.45 6.83
N ALA A 82 26.40 -8.46 7.59
CA ALA A 82 25.85 -8.13 8.91
C ALA A 82 24.50 -7.39 8.82
N THR A 83 23.40 -8.10 9.09
CA THR A 83 22.02 -7.58 9.00
C THR A 83 21.59 -6.68 10.17
N THR A 84 22.46 -6.48 11.16
CA THR A 84 22.26 -5.58 12.31
C THR A 84 23.05 -4.27 12.18
N SER A 85 23.82 -4.11 11.10
CA SER A 85 24.65 -2.92 10.88
C SER A 85 23.82 -1.70 10.42
N PRO A 86 24.27 -0.47 10.67
CA PRO A 86 23.64 0.74 10.11
C PRO A 86 23.53 0.72 8.59
N LEU A 87 24.51 0.10 7.90
CA LEU A 87 24.49 -0.07 6.46
C LEU A 87 23.27 -0.91 6.01
N PHE A 88 23.02 -2.05 6.66
CA PHE A 88 21.88 -2.89 6.32
C PHE A 88 20.54 -2.20 6.62
N VAL A 89 20.46 -1.44 7.72
CA VAL A 89 19.27 -0.63 8.05
C VAL A 89 18.99 0.38 6.95
N GLY A 90 20.00 1.16 6.54
CA GLY A 90 19.86 2.13 5.45
C GLY A 90 19.46 1.47 4.13
N PHE A 91 20.10 0.33 3.80
CA PHE A 91 19.77 -0.44 2.61
C PHE A 91 18.33 -0.95 2.61
N LEU A 92 17.84 -1.49 3.74
CA LEU A 92 16.47 -1.96 3.87
C LEU A 92 15.46 -0.81 3.69
N ILE A 93 15.69 0.34 4.32
CA ILE A 93 14.84 1.53 4.17
C ILE A 93 14.77 1.95 2.69
N VAL A 94 15.92 2.03 2.00
CA VAL A 94 15.97 2.42 0.59
C VAL A 94 15.19 1.45 -0.28
N ILE A 95 15.32 0.13 -0.07
CA ILE A 95 14.55 -0.86 -0.83
C ILE A 95 13.05 -0.67 -0.62
N VAL A 96 12.61 -0.54 0.65
CA VAL A 96 11.19 -0.36 0.96
C VAL A 96 10.64 0.92 0.31
N LEU A 97 11.39 2.03 0.38
CA LEU A 97 11.00 3.29 -0.24
C LEU A 97 10.97 3.21 -1.76
N ILE A 98 11.96 2.57 -2.40
CA ILE A 98 12.00 2.43 -3.87
C ILE A 98 10.86 1.56 -4.35
N VAL A 99 10.63 0.40 -3.74
CA VAL A 99 9.53 -0.49 -4.14
C VAL A 99 8.19 0.21 -3.96
N GLY A 100 7.98 0.89 -2.82
CA GLY A 100 6.77 1.68 -2.58
C GLY A 100 6.60 2.82 -3.58
N ALA A 101 7.64 3.65 -3.75
CA ALA A 101 7.62 4.79 -4.66
C ALA A 101 7.34 4.34 -6.10
N LEU A 102 8.09 3.38 -6.64
CA LEU A 102 7.90 2.93 -8.02
C LEU A 102 6.54 2.28 -8.26
N THR A 103 5.96 1.64 -7.24
CA THR A 103 4.61 1.03 -7.34
C THR A 103 3.51 2.08 -7.32
N PHE A 104 3.61 3.09 -6.46
CA PHE A 104 2.54 4.05 -6.21
C PHE A 104 2.72 5.41 -6.89
N LEU A 105 3.89 5.70 -7.48
CA LEU A 105 4.16 7.01 -8.10
C LEU A 105 3.11 7.43 -9.13
N PRO A 106 2.65 6.57 -10.07
CA PRO A 106 1.68 6.99 -11.08
C PRO A 106 0.35 7.43 -10.48
N VAL A 107 -0.15 6.70 -9.47
CA VAL A 107 -1.43 7.00 -8.83
C VAL A 107 -1.31 8.15 -7.82
N LEU A 108 -0.19 8.28 -7.12
CA LEU A 108 0.07 9.44 -6.25
C LEU A 108 0.20 10.74 -7.05
N ALA A 109 0.77 10.67 -8.26
CA ALA A 109 0.86 11.79 -9.19
C ALA A 109 -0.53 12.31 -9.60
N LEU A 110 -1.49 11.41 -9.87
CA LEU A 110 -2.83 11.76 -10.31
C LEU A 110 -3.79 12.18 -9.18
N GLY A 111 -3.51 11.76 -7.94
CA GLY A 111 -4.31 12.10 -6.77
C GLY A 111 -3.69 13.22 -5.94
N PRO A 112 -3.04 12.91 -4.81
CA PRO A 112 -2.64 13.91 -3.83
C PRO A 112 -1.60 14.92 -4.37
N LEU A 113 -0.70 14.50 -5.27
CA LEU A 113 0.27 15.43 -5.85
C LEU A 113 -0.41 16.42 -6.82
N ALA A 114 -1.30 15.94 -7.68
CA ALA A 114 -2.08 16.81 -8.56
C ALA A 114 -2.94 17.81 -7.76
N GLU A 115 -3.56 17.37 -6.66
CA GLU A 115 -4.28 18.25 -5.74
C GLU A 115 -3.36 19.32 -5.14
N PHE A 116 -2.20 18.93 -4.60
CA PHE A 116 -1.24 19.85 -4.01
C PHE A 116 -0.79 20.94 -5.01
N PHE A 117 -0.40 20.55 -6.23
CA PHE A 117 0.05 21.52 -7.22
C PHE A 117 -1.09 22.40 -7.76
N THR A 118 -2.33 21.88 -7.82
CA THR A 118 -3.49 22.68 -8.20
C THR A 118 -3.80 23.74 -7.14
N GLN A 119 -3.80 23.36 -5.87
CA GLN A 119 -4.00 24.32 -4.77
C GLN A 119 -2.88 25.36 -4.71
N LEU A 120 -1.63 24.94 -4.90
CA LEU A 120 -0.49 25.86 -4.95
C LEU A 120 -0.62 26.88 -6.08
N HIS A 121 -1.10 26.47 -7.26
CA HIS A 121 -1.35 27.37 -8.39
C HIS A 121 -2.49 28.35 -8.13
N VAL A 122 -3.55 27.94 -7.42
CA VAL A 122 -4.68 28.82 -7.07
C VAL A 122 -4.29 29.86 -6.01
N LEU A 123 -3.30 29.55 -5.16
CA LEU A 123 -2.84 30.41 -4.07
C LEU A 123 -1.73 31.40 -4.46
N GLY A 124 -1.10 31.23 -5.63
CA GLY A 124 -0.03 32.10 -6.14
C GLY A 124 -0.53 33.05 -7.22
#